data_AF-A0A3A9ENU1-F1
#
_entry.id   AF-A0A3A9ENU1-F1
#
_cell.length_a   1.000
_cell.length_b   1.000
_cell.length_c   1.000
_cell.angle_alpha   90.00
_cell.angle_beta   90.00
_cell.angle_gamma   90.00
#
_symmetry.space_group_name_H-M   'P 1'
#
loop_
_entity.id
_entity.type
_entity.pdbx_description
1 polymer ?
#
loop_
_entity_poly.entity_id
_entity_poly.type
_entity_poly.pdbx_seq_one_letter_code
_entity_poly.pdbx_strand_id
1 'polypeptide(L)'
;MSEEVKKRIRRSPEEIAAEIDDKIAAHKDAIKKLEQRKAEVLAPKKPRMTKTQKMKMVIDKAKQAGMSPEEIAEKLGVSFE
;
A
#
# COMPACT_ATOMS: atom_id res chain seq x y z
N MET A 1 -1.20 60.04 -14.07
CA MET A 1 -1.36 58.77 -13.36
C MET A 1 -1.86 57.74 -14.37
N SER A 2 -0.94 57.14 -15.13
CA SER A 2 -1.25 56.23 -16.23
C SER A 2 -1.40 54.80 -15.69
N GLU A 3 -2.63 54.31 -15.65
CA GLU A 3 -2.92 52.92 -15.32
C GLU A 3 -2.49 52.02 -16.47
N GLU A 4 -1.32 51.39 -16.31
CA GLU A 4 -0.89 50.30 -17.16
C GLU A 4 -1.78 49.08 -16.89
N VAL A 5 -2.82 48.92 -17.70
CA VAL A 5 -3.70 47.75 -17.69
C VAL A 5 -2.86 46.53 -18.11
N LYS A 6 -2.32 45.81 -17.13
CA LYS A 6 -1.64 44.52 -17.34
C LYS A 6 -2.60 43.56 -18.06
N LYS A 7 -2.41 43.40 -19.38
CA LYS A 7 -3.15 42.42 -20.19
C LYS A 7 -2.95 41.02 -19.57
N ARG A 8 -4.06 40.31 -19.32
CA ARG A 8 -4.03 38.93 -18.82
C ARG A 8 -3.13 38.10 -19.74
N ILE A 9 -2.12 37.45 -19.16
CA ILE A 9 -1.26 36.51 -19.86
C ILE A 9 -2.15 35.34 -20.29
N ARG A 10 -2.37 35.19 -21.60
CA ARG A 10 -3.06 34.02 -22.15
C ARG A 10 -2.05 32.88 -22.20
N ARG A 11 -2.41 31.75 -21.60
CA ARG A 11 -1.64 30.50 -21.74
C ARG A 11 -1.57 30.12 -23.21
N SER A 12 -0.40 29.64 -23.65
CA SER A 12 -0.24 29.14 -25.01
C SER A 12 -1.06 27.84 -25.18
N PRO A 13 -1.47 27.49 -26.41
CA PRO A 13 -2.13 26.21 -26.66
C PRO A 13 -1.32 25.00 -26.17
N GLU A 14 0.02 25.08 -26.23
CA GLU A 14 0.94 24.05 -25.78
C GLU A 14 0.95 23.91 -24.26
N GLU A 15 0.97 25.02 -23.53
CA GLU A 15 0.87 25.03 -22.06
C GLU A 15 -0.46 24.43 -21.59
N ILE A 16 -1.56 24.75 -22.29
CA ILE A 16 -2.88 24.20 -21.99
C ILE A 16 -2.90 22.68 -22.25
N ALA A 17 -2.29 22.22 -23.35
CA ALA A 17 -2.21 20.80 -23.67
C ALA A 17 -1.41 20.03 -22.61
N ALA A 18 -0.24 20.55 -22.19
CA ALA A 18 0.58 19.95 -21.15
C ALA A 18 -0.18 19.86 -19.81
N GLU A 19 -0.88 20.93 -19.40
CA GLU A 19 -1.71 20.90 -18.19
C GLU A 19 -2.85 19.87 -18.26
N ILE A 20 -3.41 19.64 -19.45
CA ILE A 20 -4.46 18.63 -19.66
C ILE A 20 -3.86 17.23 -19.58
N ASP A 21 -2.71 17.00 -20.18
CA ASP A 21 -2.00 15.72 -20.12
C ASP A 21 -1.62 15.36 -18.69
N ASP A 22 -1.16 16.32 -17.89
CA ASP A 22 -0.88 16.12 -16.46
C ASP A 22 -2.13 15.71 -15.68
N LYS A 23 -3.27 16.36 -15.95
CA LYS A 23 -4.56 15.99 -15.34
C LYS A 23 -5.00 14.60 -15.77
N ILE A 24 -4.85 14.25 -17.06
CA ILE A 24 -5.16 12.92 -17.58
C ILE A 24 -4.29 11.86 -16.88
N ALA A 25 -3.00 12.11 -16.70
CA ALA A 25 -2.09 11.21 -16.00
C ALA A 25 -2.53 11.01 -14.53
N ALA A 26 -2.81 12.10 -13.82
CA ALA A 26 -3.29 12.04 -12.43
C ALA A 26 -4.60 11.24 -12.30
N HIS A 27 -5.55 11.45 -13.21
CA HIS A 27 -6.81 10.69 -13.20
C HIS A 27 -6.62 9.22 -13.58
N LYS A 28 -5.73 8.90 -14.52
CA LYS A 28 -5.40 7.50 -14.85
C LYS A 28 -4.84 6.76 -13.63
N ASP A 29 -3.97 7.40 -12.85
CA ASP A 29 -3.42 6.78 -11.64
C ASP A 29 -4.47 6.64 -10.53
N ALA A 30 -5.40 7.60 -10.41
CA ALA A 30 -6.55 7.47 -9.52
C ALA A 30 -7.46 6.29 -9.93
N ILE A 31 -7.73 6.14 -11.23
CA ILE A 31 -8.53 5.03 -11.78
C ILE A 31 -7.86 3.69 -11.44
N LYS A 32 -6.56 3.53 -11.69
CA LYS A 32 -5.84 2.29 -11.35
C LYS A 32 -5.96 1.93 -9.87
N LYS A 33 -5.86 2.91 -8.96
CA LYS A 33 -6.03 2.70 -7.51
C LYS A 33 -7.46 2.23 -7.17
N LEU A 34 -8.46 2.79 -7.85
CA LEU A 34 -9.86 2.37 -7.65
C LEU A 34 -10.13 0.98 -8.21
N GLU A 35 -9.54 0.62 -9.36
CA GLU A 35 -9.62 -0.72 -9.93
C GLU A 35 -8.95 -1.77 -9.02
N GLN A 36 -7.79 -1.46 -8.44
CA GLN A 36 -7.14 -2.30 -7.44
C GLN A 36 -8.03 -2.51 -6.22
N ARG A 37 -8.61 -1.44 -5.67
CA ARG A 37 -9.57 -1.55 -4.55
C ARG A 37 -10.81 -2.36 -4.90
N LYS A 38 -11.34 -2.19 -6.12
CA LYS A 38 -12.47 -2.99 -6.61
C LYS A 38 -12.09 -4.46 -6.67
N ALA A 39 -10.90 -4.78 -7.18
CA ALA A 39 -10.39 -6.15 -7.21
C ALA A 39 -10.16 -6.73 -5.80
N GLU A 40 -9.63 -5.95 -4.86
CA GLU A 40 -9.44 -6.36 -3.45
C GLU A 40 -10.75 -6.64 -2.72
N VAL A 41 -11.80 -5.86 -2.99
CA VAL A 41 -13.13 -6.05 -2.39
C VAL A 41 -13.84 -7.26 -3.01
N LEU A 42 -13.71 -7.45 -4.32
CA LEU A 42 -14.32 -8.58 -5.02
C LEU A 42 -13.59 -9.89 -4.74
N ALA A 43 -12.28 -9.83 -4.51
CA ALA A 43 -11.51 -11.00 -4.11
C ALA A 43 -12.04 -11.55 -2.77
N PRO A 44 -12.18 -12.87 -2.64
CA PRO A 44 -12.59 -13.48 -1.38
C PRO A 44 -11.55 -13.12 -0.30
N LYS A 45 -11.98 -12.40 0.73
CA LYS A 45 -11.11 -12.06 1.87
C LYS A 45 -10.56 -13.35 2.46
N LYS A 46 -9.23 -13.46 2.53
CA LYS A 46 -8.60 -14.60 3.23
C LYS A 46 -9.17 -14.65 4.66
N PRO A 47 -9.57 -15.83 5.15
CA PRO A 47 -10.14 -15.94 6.49
C PRO A 47 -9.15 -15.36 7.50
N ARG A 48 -9.67 -14.58 8.45
CA ARG A 48 -8.84 -13.97 9.49
C ARG A 48 -8.12 -15.09 10.24
N MET A 49 -6.79 -15.00 10.32
CA MET A 49 -6.03 -16.03 11.02
C MET A 49 -6.41 -16.05 12.51
N THR A 50 -6.70 -17.25 13.02
CA THR A 50 -7.01 -17.46 14.43
C THR A 50 -5.77 -17.27 15.31
N LYS A 51 -5.94 -17.09 16.62
CA LYS A 51 -4.81 -16.95 17.57
C LYS A 51 -3.86 -18.15 17.49
N THR A 52 -4.42 -19.36 17.37
CA THR A 52 -3.68 -20.61 17.21
C THR A 52 -2.87 -20.65 15.92
N GLN A 53 -3.44 -20.21 14.79
CA GLN A 53 -2.73 -20.18 13.50
C GLN A 53 -1.55 -19.19 13.53
N LYS A 54 -1.71 -18.03 14.17
CA LYS A 54 -0.63 -17.07 14.35
C LYS A 54 0.52 -17.66 15.16
N MET A 55 0.22 -18.35 16.26
CA MET A 55 1.25 -19.01 17.07
C MET A 55 1.96 -20.11 16.32
N LYS A 56 1.23 -20.90 15.52
CA LYS A 56 1.84 -21.91 14.64
C LYS A 56 2.82 -21.29 13.65
N MET A 57 2.46 -20.19 12.98
CA MET A 57 3.37 -19.50 12.05
C MET A 57 4.63 -18.96 12.73
N VAL A 58 4.53 -18.49 13.97
CA VAL A 58 5.68 -18.02 14.74
C VAL A 58 6.63 -19.18 15.06
N ILE A 59 6.08 -20.31 15.51
CA ILE A 59 6.87 -21.52 15.81
C ILE A 59 7.48 -22.08 14.51
N ASP A 60 6.72 -22.14 13.42
CA ASP A 60 7.21 -22.63 12.12
C ASP A 60 8.35 -21.75 11.59
N LYS A 61 8.26 -20.43 11.75
CA LYS A 61 9.36 -19.50 11.41
C LYS A 61 10.58 -19.71 12.29
N ALA A 62 10.40 -19.93 13.59
CA ALA A 62 11.51 -20.18 14.50
C ALA A 62 12.23 -21.51 14.16
N LYS A 63 11.46 -22.54 13.80
CA LYS A 63 12.00 -23.81 13.26
C LYS A 63 12.75 -23.61 11.95
N GLN A 64 12.19 -22.82 11.01
CA GLN A 64 12.87 -22.47 9.75
C GLN A 64 14.15 -21.67 9.98
N ALA A 65 14.20 -20.84 11.02
CA ALA A 65 15.40 -20.11 11.44
C ALA A 65 16.43 -21.00 12.15
N GLY A 66 16.20 -22.32 12.23
CA GLY A 66 17.13 -23.28 12.79
C GLY A 66 17.14 -23.32 14.32
N MET A 67 16.21 -22.64 15.00
CA MET A 67 16.11 -22.74 16.46
C MET A 67 15.55 -24.10 16.85
N SER A 68 16.19 -24.73 17.83
CA SER A 68 15.67 -25.99 18.38
C SER A 68 14.38 -25.73 19.16
N PRO A 69 13.48 -26.72 19.28
CA PRO A 69 12.27 -26.59 20.10
C PRO A 69 12.56 -26.20 21.55
N GLU A 70 13.70 -26.65 22.10
CA GLU A 70 14.19 -26.34 23.45
C GLU A 70 14.59 -24.88 23.57
N GLU A 71 15.37 -24.36 22.61
CA GLU A 71 15.75 -22.94 22.58
C GLU A 71 14.55 -22.01 22.38
N ILE A 72 13.56 -22.44 21.59
CA ILE A 72 12.30 -21.71 21.42
C ILE A 72 11.54 -21.68 22.74
N ALA A 73 11.46 -22.80 23.44
CA ALA A 73 10.77 -22.91 24.71
C ALA A 73 11.46 -22.09 25.82
N GLU A 74 12.80 -22.14 25.89
CA GLU A 74 13.60 -21.33 26.81
C GLU A 74 13.40 -19.82 26.57
N LYS A 75 13.47 -19.38 25.30
CA LYS A 75 13.20 -17.97 24.94
C LYS A 75 11.76 -17.53 25.23
N LEU A 76 10.81 -18.47 25.22
CA LEU A 76 9.41 -18.23 25.56
C LEU A 76 9.11 -18.45 27.05
N GLY A 77 10.08 -18.89 27.85
CA GLY A 77 9.91 -19.23 29.27
C GLY A 77 8.97 -20.42 29.52
N VAL A 78 8.85 -21.34 28.55
CA VAL A 78 8.02 -22.54 28.64
C VAL A 78 8.91 -23.74 28.94
N SER A 79 8.64 -24.48 30.01
CA SER A 79 9.25 -25.78 30.26
C SER A 79 8.41 -26.88 29.63
N PHE A 80 9.06 -27.86 29.00
CA PHE A 80 8.41 -29.13 28.67
C PHE A 80 8.39 -29.97 29.95
N GLU A 81 7.19 -30.25 30.47
CA GLU A 81 6.97 -31.21 31.56
C GLU A 81 6.63 -32.59 30.97
#